data_AF-A0A3N6IA62-F1
#
_entry.id   AF-A0A3N6IA62-F1
#
_cell.length_a   1.000
_cell.length_b   1.000
_cell.length_c   1.000
_cell.angle_alpha   90.00
_cell.angle_beta   90.00
_cell.angle_gamma   90.00
#
_symmetry.space_group_name_H-M   'P 1'
#
loop_
_entity.id
_entity.type
_entity.pdbx_description
1 polymer ?
#
loop_
_entity_poly.entity_id
_entity_poly.type
_entity_poly.pdbx_seq_one_letter_code
_entity_poly.pdbx_strand_id
1 'polypeptide(L)'
;MSEHSSWAEVKQRMRAAAPEATDAEREGRRQAARTATEAYVLGHHLRVIREEQGLTQAQVAKSVGISQARVSQIERGEIHNLESMRTYAAALGARIKVSIEYGDRTVGAA
;
A
#
# COMPACT_ATOMS: atom_id res chain seq x y z
N MET A 1 -33.37 -0.26 12.79
CA MET A 1 -32.64 0.80 13.50
C MET A 1 -31.21 0.30 13.65
N SER A 2 -30.25 0.83 12.90
CA SER A 2 -28.85 0.41 12.99
C SER A 2 -28.21 0.98 14.24
N GLU A 3 -27.66 0.10 15.07
CA GLU A 3 -26.92 0.44 16.27
C GLU A 3 -25.54 0.97 15.83
N HIS A 4 -25.35 2.30 15.88
CA HIS A 4 -24.07 2.91 15.55
C HIS A 4 -23.26 3.06 16.84
N SER A 5 -22.27 2.19 17.05
CA SER A 5 -21.34 2.35 18.16
C SER A 5 -20.45 3.57 17.96
N SER A 6 -20.25 4.33 19.03
CA SER A 6 -19.31 5.44 19.03
C SER A 6 -17.88 4.94 18.81
N TRP A 7 -17.07 5.70 18.07
CA TRP A 7 -15.64 5.41 17.91
C TRP A 7 -14.92 5.25 19.26
N ALA A 8 -15.39 5.94 20.31
CA ALA A 8 -14.88 5.79 21.67
C ALA A 8 -15.17 4.39 22.25
N GLU A 9 -16.37 3.85 22.04
CA GLU A 9 -16.79 2.52 22.51
C GLU A 9 -16.06 1.41 21.76
N VAL A 10 -15.90 1.56 20.44
CA VAL A 10 -15.11 0.62 19.62
C VAL A 10 -13.67 0.57 20.13
N LYS A 11 -13.07 1.73 20.41
CA LYS A 11 -11.70 1.82 20.92
C LYS A 11 -11.58 1.23 22.33
N GLN A 12 -12.57 1.42 23.20
CA GLN A 12 -12.63 0.80 24.53
C GLN A 12 -12.75 -0.72 24.44
N ARG A 13 -13.61 -1.24 23.56
CA ARG A 13 -13.75 -2.69 23.31
C ARG A 13 -12.46 -3.30 22.77
N MET A 14 -11.80 -2.62 21.83
CA MET A 14 -10.51 -3.07 21.28
C MET A 14 -9.39 -3.08 22.34
N ARG A 15 -9.39 -2.15 23.29
CA ARG A 15 -8.46 -2.17 24.44
C ARG A 15 -8.76 -3.34 25.39
N ALA A 16 -10.02 -3.57 25.71
CA ALA A 16 -10.45 -4.66 26.59
C ALA A 16 -10.23 -6.06 25.99
N ALA A 17 -10.27 -6.19 24.66
CA ALA A 17 -10.04 -7.46 23.96
C ALA A 17 -8.56 -7.87 23.86
N ALA A 18 -7.62 -6.95 24.11
CA ALA A 18 -6.18 -7.22 24.14
C ALA A 18 -5.53 -6.50 25.34
N PRO A 19 -5.86 -6.92 26.58
CA PRO A 19 -5.39 -6.26 27.80
C PRO A 19 -3.87 -6.41 28.00
N GLU A 20 -3.27 -7.48 27.49
CA GLU A 20 -1.84 -7.79 27.69
C GLU A 20 -0.91 -7.23 26.59
N ALA A 21 -1.45 -6.64 25.53
CA ALA A 21 -0.60 -6.06 24.49
C ALA A 21 0.17 -4.85 25.04
N THR A 22 1.49 -4.94 25.01
CA THR A 22 2.43 -3.88 25.38
C THR A 22 2.27 -2.66 24.46
N ASP A 23 2.72 -1.49 24.91
CA ASP A 23 2.69 -0.29 24.07
C ASP A 23 3.52 -0.45 22.79
N ALA A 24 4.63 -1.19 22.86
CA ALA A 24 5.45 -1.52 21.70
C ALA A 24 4.70 -2.38 20.67
N GLU A 25 3.96 -3.41 21.10
CA GLU A 25 3.15 -4.22 20.18
C GLU A 25 2.00 -3.42 19.57
N ARG A 26 1.40 -2.50 20.34
CA ARG A 26 0.35 -1.60 19.83
C ARG A 26 0.91 -0.64 18.79
N GLU A 27 2.09 -0.09 19.02
CA GLU A 27 2.76 0.79 18.07
C GLU A 27 3.14 0.02 16.80
N GLY A 28 3.72 -1.17 16.94
CA GLY A 28 4.02 -2.05 15.82
C GLY A 28 2.79 -2.36 14.96
N ARG A 29 1.62 -2.63 15.57
CA ARG A 29 0.36 -2.82 14.83
C ARG A 29 -0.10 -1.57 14.10
N ARG A 30 0.02 -0.39 14.72
CA ARG A 30 -0.34 0.89 14.06
C ARG A 30 0.58 1.18 12.89
N GLN A 31 1.87 0.98 13.08
CA GLN A 31 2.87 1.16 12.03
C GLN A 31 2.61 0.20 10.87
N ALA A 32 2.36 -1.08 11.15
CA ALA A 32 2.00 -2.06 10.11
C ALA A 32 0.72 -1.67 9.37
N ALA A 33 -0.32 -1.21 10.08
CA ALA A 33 -1.57 -0.75 9.46
C ALA A 33 -1.37 0.50 8.59
N ARG A 34 -0.52 1.44 9.03
CA ARG A 34 -0.14 2.63 8.27
C ARG A 34 0.59 2.24 6.98
N THR A 35 1.63 1.39 7.07
CA THR A 35 2.37 0.90 5.91
C THR A 35 1.44 0.17 4.91
N ALA A 36 0.53 -0.67 5.40
CA ALA A 36 -0.43 -1.36 4.55
C ALA A 36 -1.38 -0.40 3.83
N THR A 37 -1.83 0.66 4.52
CA THR A 37 -2.68 1.71 3.95
C THR A 37 -1.94 2.51 2.87
N GLU A 38 -0.69 2.90 3.15
CA GLU A 38 0.16 3.60 2.17
C GLU A 38 0.38 2.75 0.92
N ALA A 39 0.70 1.47 1.07
CA ALA A 39 0.87 0.54 -0.04
C ALA A 39 -0.41 0.37 -0.86
N TYR A 40 -1.57 0.25 -0.21
CA TYR A 40 -2.87 0.16 -0.87
C TYR A 40 -3.18 1.42 -1.68
N VAL A 41 -2.95 2.61 -1.13
CA VAL A 41 -3.18 3.89 -1.83
C VAL A 41 -2.30 4.00 -3.07
N LEU A 42 -1.02 3.65 -2.98
CA LEU A 42 -0.12 3.64 -4.13
C LEU A 42 -0.57 2.67 -5.23
N GLY A 43 -0.93 1.44 -4.85
CA GLY A 43 -1.46 0.43 -5.78
C GLY A 43 -2.74 0.89 -6.47
N HIS A 44 -3.65 1.51 -5.71
CA HIS A 44 -4.88 2.10 -6.23
C HIS A 44 -4.59 3.21 -7.26
N HIS A 45 -3.64 4.09 -7.01
CA HIS A 45 -3.28 5.13 -7.99
C HIS A 45 -2.74 4.55 -9.29
N LEU A 46 -1.89 3.52 -9.24
CA LEU A 46 -1.41 2.83 -10.46
C LEU A 46 -2.59 2.20 -11.23
N ARG A 47 -3.54 1.58 -10.52
CA ARG A 47 -4.77 1.06 -11.12
C ARG A 47 -5.56 2.14 -11.83
N VAL A 48 -5.78 3.29 -11.18
CA VAL A 48 -6.52 4.42 -11.78
C VAL A 48 -5.84 4.89 -13.06
N ILE A 49 -4.51 5.11 -13.03
CA ILE A 49 -3.75 5.52 -14.23
C ILE A 49 -3.90 4.49 -15.36
N ARG A 50 -3.82 3.20 -15.05
CA ARG A 50 -4.04 2.13 -16.05
C ARG A 50 -5.44 2.20 -16.66
N GLU A 51 -6.46 2.39 -15.83
CA GLU A 51 -7.86 2.45 -16.25
C GLU A 51 -8.14 3.70 -17.10
N GLU A 52 -7.55 4.85 -16.76
CA GLU A 52 -7.59 6.08 -17.55
C GLU A 52 -6.97 5.91 -18.96
N GLN A 53 -5.99 5.02 -19.10
CA GLN A 53 -5.38 4.67 -20.39
C GLN A 53 -6.16 3.58 -21.16
N GLY A 54 -7.27 3.07 -20.61
CA GLY A 54 -8.08 2.03 -21.23
C GLY A 54 -7.40 0.66 -21.28
N LEU A 55 -6.37 0.43 -20.46
CA LEU A 55 -5.58 -0.80 -20.47
C LEU A 55 -6.13 -1.84 -19.48
N THR A 56 -6.14 -3.10 -19.89
CA THR A 56 -6.36 -4.24 -18.98
C THR A 56 -5.07 -4.59 -18.23
N GLN A 57 -5.21 -5.26 -17.08
CA GLN A 57 -4.05 -5.76 -16.34
C GLN A 57 -3.20 -6.73 -17.20
N ALA A 58 -3.81 -7.51 -18.09
CA ALA A 58 -3.11 -8.44 -18.98
C ALA A 58 -2.28 -7.71 -20.06
N GLN A 59 -2.78 -6.60 -20.60
CA GLN A 59 -2.04 -5.79 -21.58
C GLN A 59 -0.80 -5.16 -20.95
N VAL A 60 -0.95 -4.58 -19.75
CA VAL A 60 0.17 -4.05 -18.99
C VAL A 60 1.18 -5.16 -18.68
N ALA A 61 0.71 -6.28 -18.12
CA ALA A 61 1.55 -7.43 -17.76
C ALA A 61 2.43 -7.88 -18.93
N LYS A 62 1.84 -7.99 -20.13
CA LYS A 62 2.56 -8.31 -21.38
C LYS A 62 3.60 -7.25 -21.75
N SER A 63 3.29 -5.96 -21.58
CA SER A 63 4.21 -4.86 -21.94
C SER A 63 5.45 -4.81 -21.05
N VAL A 64 5.34 -5.23 -19.79
CA VAL A 64 6.44 -5.18 -18.80
C VAL A 64 7.08 -6.55 -18.51
N GLY A 65 6.59 -7.63 -19.14
CA GLY A 65 7.12 -8.97 -18.94
C GLY A 65 6.88 -9.56 -17.54
N ILE A 66 5.78 -9.18 -16.87
CA ILE A 66 5.37 -9.78 -15.58
C ILE A 66 4.04 -10.51 -15.73
N SER A 67 3.64 -11.30 -14.73
CA SER A 67 2.33 -11.99 -14.76
C SER A 67 1.17 -11.01 -14.48
N GLN A 68 -0.02 -11.29 -15.04
CA GLN A 68 -1.22 -10.53 -14.70
C GLN A 68 -1.56 -10.62 -13.21
N ALA A 69 -1.30 -11.79 -12.58
CA ALA A 69 -1.42 -11.94 -11.13
C ALA A 69 -0.51 -10.96 -10.38
N ARG A 70 0.73 -10.74 -10.84
CA ARG A 70 1.64 -9.76 -10.25
C ARG A 70 1.12 -8.33 -10.38
N VAL A 71 0.54 -7.95 -11.52
CA VAL A 71 -0.11 -6.64 -11.69
C VAL A 71 -1.24 -6.46 -10.68
N SER A 72 -2.10 -7.48 -10.52
CA SER A 72 -3.20 -7.46 -9.54
C SER A 72 -2.71 -7.33 -8.10
N GLN A 73 -1.63 -8.01 -7.72
CA GLN A 73 -1.01 -7.86 -6.40
C GLN A 73 -0.53 -6.43 -6.17
N ILE A 74 0.20 -5.84 -7.12
CA ILE A 74 0.71 -4.48 -7.01
C ILE A 74 -0.45 -3.48 -6.87
N GLU A 75 -1.52 -3.63 -7.67
CA GLU A 75 -2.71 -2.75 -7.60
C GLU A 75 -3.48 -2.86 -6.28
N ARG A 76 -3.32 -3.97 -5.54
CA ARG A 76 -3.91 -4.17 -4.21
C ARG A 76 -2.97 -3.77 -3.06
N GLY A 77 -1.80 -3.22 -3.37
CA GLY A 77 -0.79 -2.84 -2.38
C GLY A 77 0.07 -4.00 -1.88
N GLU A 78 -0.01 -5.18 -2.49
CA GLU A 78 0.87 -6.32 -2.21
C GLU A 78 2.22 -6.13 -2.93
N ILE A 79 3.02 -5.23 -2.37
CA ILE A 79 4.32 -4.86 -2.89
C ILE A 79 5.39 -5.79 -2.30
N HIS A 80 6.04 -6.56 -3.16
CA HIS A 80 7.10 -7.50 -2.75
C HIS A 80 8.49 -7.16 -3.30
N ASN A 81 8.56 -6.33 -4.34
CA ASN A 81 9.82 -5.89 -4.92
C ASN A 81 9.68 -4.44 -5.45
N LEU A 82 10.73 -3.64 -5.30
CA LEU A 82 10.75 -2.26 -5.82
C LEU A 82 10.91 -2.25 -7.35
N GLU A 83 11.60 -3.24 -7.90
CA GLU A 83 11.85 -3.34 -9.34
C GLU A 83 10.57 -3.53 -10.14
N SER A 84 9.69 -4.49 -9.80
CA SER A 84 8.46 -4.67 -10.58
C SER A 84 7.49 -3.49 -10.39
N MET A 85 7.52 -2.80 -9.25
CA MET A 85 6.79 -1.53 -9.11
C MET A 85 7.31 -0.47 -10.08
N ARG A 86 8.63 -0.30 -10.19
CA ARG A 86 9.25 0.65 -11.13
C ARG A 86 8.93 0.28 -12.57
N THR A 87 9.03 -1.00 -12.94
CA THR A 87 8.70 -1.46 -14.29
C THR A 87 7.22 -1.24 -14.60
N TYR A 88 6.32 -1.53 -13.65
CA TYR A 88 4.89 -1.27 -13.84
C TYR A 88 4.61 0.24 -13.99
N ALA A 89 5.11 1.07 -13.06
CA ALA A 89 4.96 2.52 -13.16
C ALA A 89 5.49 3.06 -14.50
N ALA A 90 6.66 2.59 -14.95
CA ALA A 90 7.26 3.01 -16.21
C ALA A 90 6.37 2.68 -17.42
N ALA A 91 5.72 1.50 -17.46
CA ALA A 91 4.78 1.17 -18.54
C ALA A 91 3.53 2.04 -18.56
N LEU A 92 3.17 2.64 -17.43
CA LEU A 92 2.10 3.62 -17.34
C LEU A 92 2.59 5.06 -17.59
N GLY A 93 3.88 5.27 -17.86
CA GLY A 93 4.48 6.60 -17.95
C GLY A 93 4.65 7.31 -16.59
N ALA A 94 4.44 6.60 -15.49
CA ALA A 94 4.65 7.08 -14.13
C ALA A 94 6.08 6.84 -13.65
N ARG A 95 6.50 7.58 -12.61
CA ARG A 95 7.81 7.43 -11.96
C ARG A 95 7.66 7.27 -10.45
N ILE A 96 8.35 6.28 -9.89
CA ILE A 96 8.42 6.05 -8.44
C ILE A 96 9.74 6.59 -7.93
N LYS A 97 9.68 7.55 -7.00
CA LYS A 97 10.84 8.03 -6.24
C LYS A 97 10.90 7.30 -4.91
N VAL A 98 12.08 6.82 -4.55
CA VAL A 98 12.32 6.15 -3.26
C VAL A 98 13.28 7.01 -2.45
N SER A 99 12.91 7.33 -1.22
CA SER A 99 13.74 8.04 -0.26
C SER A 99 14.02 7.17 0.96
N ILE A 100 15.20 7.33 1.52
CA ILE A 100 15.62 6.79 2.81
C ILE A 100 15.70 7.96 3.78
N GLU A 101 15.01 7.84 4.91
CA GLU A 101 15.08 8.79 6.01
C GLU A 101 16.00 8.25 7.10
N TYR A 102 16.97 9.06 7.53
CA TYR A 102 17.92 8.74 8.59
C TYR A 102 18.15 9.97 9.45
N GLY A 103 17.53 10.00 10.64
CA GLY A 103 17.53 11.18 11.50
C GLY A 103 16.86 12.36 10.82
N ASP A 104 17.59 13.45 10.63
CA ASP A 104 17.18 14.67 9.92
C ASP A 104 17.54 14.67 8.42
N ARG A 105 18.13 13.58 7.92
CA ARG A 105 18.59 13.47 6.53
C ARG A 105 17.62 12.63 5.70
N THR A 106 17.32 13.12 4.50
CA THR A 106 16.61 12.37 3.47
C THR A 106 17.56 12.16 2.28
N VAL A 107 17.78 10.89 1.90
CA VAL A 107 18.58 10.52 0.72
C VAL A 107 17.66 9.81 -0.27
N GLY A 108 17.55 10.34 -1.48
CA GLY A 108 16.72 9.77 -2.55
C GLY A 108 17.53 9.04 -3.61
N ALA A 109 17.00 7.94 -4.13
CA ALA A 109 17.40 7.39 -5.43
C ALA A 109 16.35 7.78 -6.47
N ALA A 110 16.79 8.50 -7.51
CA ALA A 110 15.95 8.93 -8.63
C ALA A 110 15.50 7.72 -9.48
#